data_AF-Q5BRK1-F1
#
_entry.id   AF-Q5BRK1-F1
#
_cell.length_a   1.000
_cell.length_b   1.000
_cell.length_c   1.000
_cell.angle_alpha   90.00
_cell.angle_beta   90.00
_cell.angle_gamma   90.00
#
_symmetry.space_group_name_H-M   'P 1'
#
loop_
_entity.id
_entity.type
_entity.pdbx_description
1 polymer ?
#
loop_
_entity_poly.entity_id
_entity_poly.type
_entity_poly.pdbx_seq_one_letter_code
_entity_poly.pdbx_strand_id
1 'polypeptide(L)'
;DSNKENELYKYIKEHTPGIIEKDVSYGKQFSVSKDEIELEPLLKPNPHRFVLFPIEYHDIWHFYKKAVASFWTVEEVDLSKDFTHWESLKVGERHFISYVLAFFAASDGIVLENLLERFSQEVQIPEVRCFYGMQIAIENIHSEMYSLLIDTYIKDSKERDFLFNAISNLTCVAKKAQWALDWIGDSKSTFAERLVAFAAVEGVFFSGSFAAIFWLKSEDLCLDCPLVMS
;
A
#
# COMPACT_ATOMS: atom_id res chain seq x y z
N ASP A 1 -29.08 -15.14 -12.45
CA ASP A 1 -28.00 -14.18 -12.13
C ASP A 1 -26.56 -14.66 -12.28
N SER A 2 -26.27 -15.93 -12.61
CA SER A 2 -24.90 -16.45 -12.87
C SER A 2 -24.18 -15.93 -14.13
N ASN A 3 -24.77 -14.97 -14.85
CA ASN A 3 -24.33 -14.60 -16.20
C ASN A 3 -23.39 -13.37 -16.22
N LYS A 4 -23.50 -12.45 -15.26
CA LYS A 4 -22.65 -11.24 -15.14
C LYS A 4 -21.31 -11.48 -14.42
N GLU A 5 -21.22 -12.49 -13.56
CA GLU A 5 -19.97 -12.86 -12.86
C GLU A 5 -19.01 -13.57 -13.81
N ASN A 6 -19.52 -14.48 -14.65
CA ASN A 6 -18.74 -15.08 -15.74
C ASN A 6 -18.27 -14.06 -16.79
N GLU A 7 -18.92 -12.89 -16.87
CA GLU A 7 -18.59 -11.84 -17.83
C GLU A 7 -17.26 -11.17 -17.48
N LEU A 8 -17.03 -10.83 -16.21
CA LEU A 8 -15.81 -10.16 -15.78
C LEU A 8 -14.59 -11.07 -15.90
N TYR A 9 -14.70 -12.32 -15.45
CA TYR A 9 -13.63 -13.30 -15.62
C TYR A 9 -13.27 -13.58 -17.08
N LYS A 10 -14.27 -13.65 -17.98
CA LYS A 10 -14.03 -13.75 -19.43
C LYS A 10 -13.35 -12.50 -19.96
N TYR A 11 -13.83 -11.33 -19.56
CA TYR A 11 -13.26 -10.04 -19.96
C TYR A 11 -11.79 -9.93 -19.55
N ILE A 12 -11.46 -10.32 -18.30
CA ILE A 12 -10.08 -10.40 -17.80
C ILE A 12 -9.24 -11.29 -18.71
N LYS A 13 -9.70 -12.50 -19.03
CA LYS A 13 -8.94 -13.42 -19.89
C LYS A 13 -8.71 -12.88 -21.31
N GLU A 14 -9.66 -12.13 -21.84
CA GLU A 14 -9.57 -11.56 -23.18
C GLU A 14 -8.66 -10.32 -23.25
N HIS A 15 -8.61 -9.52 -22.18
CA HIS A 15 -7.94 -8.22 -22.16
C HIS A 15 -6.64 -8.18 -21.35
N THR A 16 -6.31 -9.25 -20.63
CA THR A 16 -5.06 -9.35 -19.88
C THR A 16 -4.01 -10.06 -20.74
N PRO A 17 -2.95 -9.37 -21.19
CA PRO A 17 -1.88 -10.01 -21.95
C PRO A 17 -1.27 -11.14 -21.12
N GLY A 18 -0.82 -12.19 -21.81
CA GLY A 18 -0.33 -13.43 -21.20
C GLY A 18 0.63 -13.20 -20.03
N ILE A 19 0.41 -13.98 -18.97
CA ILE A 19 1.13 -13.92 -17.70
C ILE A 19 2.63 -14.08 -17.97
N ILE A 20 3.41 -13.05 -17.67
CA ILE A 20 4.87 -13.21 -17.57
C ILE A 20 5.16 -13.76 -16.18
N GLU A 21 5.46 -15.06 -16.10
CA GLU A 21 6.04 -15.70 -14.92
C GLU A 21 7.39 -15.03 -14.64
N LYS A 22 7.39 -14.00 -13.80
CA LYS A 22 8.60 -13.53 -13.16
C LYS A 22 8.38 -13.66 -11.67
N ASP A 23 9.11 -14.56 -11.03
CA ASP A 23 9.11 -14.70 -9.59
C ASP A 23 9.57 -13.38 -8.96
N VAL A 24 8.62 -12.64 -8.41
CA VAL A 24 8.88 -11.40 -7.70
C VAL A 24 9.58 -11.77 -6.40
N SER A 25 10.82 -11.35 -6.26
CA SER A 25 11.65 -11.70 -5.10
C SER A 25 12.74 -10.67 -4.88
N TYR A 26 13.23 -10.62 -3.64
CA TYR A 26 14.40 -9.83 -3.28
C TYR A 26 15.22 -10.59 -2.23
N GLY A 27 16.52 -10.30 -2.16
CA GLY A 27 17.39 -10.85 -1.11
C GLY A 27 17.44 -9.87 0.06
N LYS A 28 17.27 -10.38 1.29
CA LYS A 28 17.45 -9.55 2.49
C LYS A 28 18.92 -9.15 2.63
N GLN A 29 19.21 -7.87 2.40
CA GLN A 29 20.53 -7.29 2.60
C GLN A 29 20.39 -6.03 3.43
N PHE A 30 21.12 -5.98 4.55
CA PHE A 30 21.17 -4.83 5.43
C PHE A 30 22.52 -4.16 5.28
N SER A 31 22.55 -2.91 4.85
CA SER A 31 23.68 -2.04 5.16
C SER A 31 23.29 -0.58 5.07
N VAL A 32 23.20 0.05 6.24
CA VAL A 32 23.57 1.47 6.36
C VAL A 32 25.08 1.50 6.51
N SER A 33 25.77 2.28 5.69
CA SER A 33 27.23 2.37 5.75
C SER A 33 27.69 3.06 7.05
N LYS A 34 28.92 2.79 7.50
CA LYS A 34 29.47 3.47 8.68
C LYS A 34 29.51 4.99 8.48
N ASP A 35 29.92 5.42 7.29
CA ASP A 35 30.02 6.84 6.93
C ASP A 35 28.65 7.52 7.03
N GLU A 36 27.59 6.83 6.59
CA GLU A 36 26.21 7.34 6.66
C GLU A 36 25.72 7.45 8.12
N ILE A 37 26.03 6.47 8.97
CA ILE A 37 25.74 6.54 10.41
C ILE A 37 26.45 7.74 11.06
N GLU A 38 27.69 8.04 10.66
CA GLU A 38 28.46 9.15 11.23
C GLU A 38 28.00 10.52 10.74
N LEU A 39 27.44 10.60 9.53
CA LEU A 39 26.96 11.84 8.93
C LEU A 39 25.51 12.16 9.31
N GLU A 40 24.61 11.17 9.26
CA GLU A 40 23.17 11.39 9.37
C GLU A 40 22.66 11.30 10.82
N PRO A 41 22.15 12.41 11.41
CA PRO A 41 21.65 12.41 12.78
C PRO A 41 20.54 11.39 13.04
N LEU A 42 19.71 11.09 12.03
CA LEU A 42 18.61 10.12 12.11
C LEU A 42 19.09 8.69 12.38
N LEU A 43 20.31 8.36 11.96
CA LEU A 43 20.85 7.00 11.96
C LEU A 43 21.88 6.78 13.09
N LYS A 44 22.33 7.85 13.73
CA LYS A 44 23.32 7.79 14.83
C LYS A 44 22.79 6.99 16.01
N PRO A 45 23.56 6.04 16.56
CA PRO A 45 23.17 5.31 17.76
C PRO A 45 22.76 6.25 18.89
N ASN A 46 21.51 6.14 19.32
CA ASN A 46 20.95 6.97 20.37
C ASN A 46 20.66 6.12 21.62
N PRO A 47 21.43 6.28 22.72
CA PRO A 47 21.18 5.53 23.95
C PRO A 47 19.85 5.92 24.62
N HIS A 48 19.30 7.09 24.31
CA HIS A 48 18.04 7.60 24.85
C HIS A 48 16.82 7.19 24.04
N ARG A 49 16.98 6.43 22.93
CA ARG A 49 15.88 6.03 22.03
C ARG A 49 14.73 5.25 22.67
N PHE A 50 14.91 4.76 23.89
CA PHE A 50 13.90 4.00 24.64
C PHE A 50 13.05 4.86 25.57
N VAL A 51 13.38 6.14 25.72
CA VAL A 51 12.62 7.11 26.52
C VAL A 51 12.21 8.25 25.61
N LEU A 52 10.92 8.58 25.60
CA LEU A 52 10.38 9.58 24.67
C LEU A 52 10.62 11.02 25.11
N PHE A 53 10.65 11.29 26.42
CA PHE A 53 10.78 12.65 26.94
C PHE A 53 12.21 12.95 27.41
N PRO A 54 12.67 14.21 27.26
CA PRO A 54 12.00 15.33 26.59
C PRO A 54 11.96 15.16 25.06
N ILE A 55 10.92 15.73 24.41
CA ILE A 55 10.82 15.76 22.95
C ILE A 55 11.90 16.69 22.41
N GLU A 56 12.67 16.22 21.42
CA GLU A 56 13.73 16.98 20.75
C GLU A 56 13.24 17.50 19.39
N TYR A 57 12.56 16.65 18.61
CA TYR A 57 12.10 16.97 17.25
C TYR A 57 10.60 17.27 17.24
N HIS A 58 10.25 18.50 17.63
CA HIS A 58 8.86 18.94 17.79
C HIS A 58 8.05 18.95 16.49
N ASP A 59 8.69 19.22 15.35
CA ASP A 59 8.08 19.17 14.02
C ASP A 59 7.68 17.74 13.63
N ILE A 60 8.56 16.77 13.83
CA ILE A 60 8.28 15.34 13.60
C ILE A 60 7.21 14.86 14.58
N TRP A 61 7.32 15.25 15.85
CA TRP A 61 6.33 14.91 16.86
C TRP A 61 4.93 15.44 16.50
N HIS A 62 4.86 16.64 15.92
CA HIS A 62 3.60 17.20 15.42
C HIS A 62 3.00 16.36 14.28
N PHE A 63 3.82 15.86 13.34
CA PHE A 63 3.34 14.93 12.31
C PHE A 63 2.86 13.61 12.89
N TYR A 64 3.55 13.06 13.90
CA TYR A 64 3.07 11.88 14.62
C TYR A 64 1.71 12.14 15.27
N LYS A 65 1.52 13.31 15.92
CA LYS A 65 0.24 13.67 16.52
C LYS A 65 -0.88 13.87 15.49
N LYS A 66 -0.56 14.36 14.30
CA LYS A 66 -1.51 14.38 13.18
C LYS A 66 -1.90 12.98 12.76
N ALA A 67 -0.94 12.07 12.58
CA ALA A 67 -1.22 10.68 12.23
C ALA A 67 -2.10 9.98 13.27
N VAL A 68 -1.82 10.19 14.57
CA VAL A 68 -2.68 9.68 15.66
C VAL A 68 -4.09 10.27 15.61
N ALA A 69 -4.22 11.55 15.30
CA ALA A 69 -5.53 12.22 15.21
C ALA A 69 -6.35 11.77 13.99
N SER A 70 -5.71 11.17 12.99
CA SER A 70 -6.32 10.61 11.78
C SER A 70 -6.62 9.11 11.90
N PHE A 71 -6.49 8.51 13.08
CA PHE A 71 -6.80 7.09 13.24
C PHE A 71 -8.25 6.77 12.92
N TRP A 72 -8.46 5.65 12.23
CA TRP A 72 -9.77 5.09 11.87
C TRP A 72 -9.68 3.55 11.85
N THR A 73 -10.81 2.86 11.89
CA THR A 73 -10.88 1.40 11.70
C THR A 73 -11.80 1.00 10.55
N VAL A 74 -11.57 -0.19 9.98
CA VAL A 74 -12.33 -0.72 8.84
C VAL A 74 -13.84 -0.75 9.09
N GLU A 75 -14.25 -1.01 10.32
CA GLU A 75 -15.67 -1.06 10.71
C GLU A 75 -16.39 0.30 10.65
N GLU A 76 -15.65 1.41 10.58
CA GLU A 76 -16.23 2.74 10.40
C GLU A 76 -16.73 2.96 8.95
N VAL A 77 -16.37 2.09 8.01
CA VAL A 77 -16.76 2.17 6.60
C VAL A 77 -17.97 1.26 6.31
N ASP A 78 -19.12 1.87 5.96
CA ASP A 78 -20.36 1.13 5.65
C ASP A 78 -20.40 0.68 4.18
N LEU A 79 -20.06 -0.58 3.92
CA LEU A 79 -20.13 -1.16 2.56
C LEU A 79 -21.50 -1.73 2.18
N SER A 80 -22.54 -1.56 3.00
CA SER A 80 -23.83 -2.25 2.81
C SER A 80 -24.54 -1.89 1.49
N LYS A 81 -24.28 -0.69 0.96
CA LYS A 81 -24.90 -0.18 -0.28
C LYS A 81 -24.04 -0.39 -1.51
N ASP A 82 -22.76 -0.66 -1.34
CA ASP A 82 -21.81 -0.67 -2.46
C ASP A 82 -22.03 -1.84 -3.42
N PHE A 83 -22.54 -2.97 -2.92
CA PHE A 83 -22.81 -4.12 -3.77
C PHE A 83 -23.84 -3.80 -4.86
N THR A 84 -24.88 -3.01 -4.53
CA THR A 84 -25.88 -2.58 -5.52
C THR A 84 -25.27 -1.67 -6.58
N HIS A 85 -24.36 -0.77 -6.20
CA HIS A 85 -23.63 0.06 -7.17
C HIS A 85 -22.73 -0.79 -8.06
N TRP A 86 -21.98 -1.73 -7.48
CA TRP A 86 -21.12 -2.65 -8.20
C TRP A 86 -21.86 -3.40 -9.32
N GLU A 87 -23.07 -3.90 -9.06
CA GLU A 87 -23.86 -4.62 -10.07
C GLU A 87 -24.36 -3.74 -11.24
N SER A 88 -24.45 -2.43 -11.00
CA SER A 88 -24.86 -1.44 -12.00
C SER A 88 -23.74 -1.04 -12.96
N LEU A 89 -22.49 -1.26 -12.57
CA LEU A 89 -21.30 -0.91 -13.36
C LEU A 89 -21.16 -1.79 -14.60
N LYS A 90 -20.61 -1.18 -15.67
CA LYS A 90 -20.22 -1.90 -16.88
C LYS A 90 -19.05 -2.83 -16.58
N VAL A 91 -18.90 -3.90 -17.36
CA VAL A 91 -17.80 -4.86 -17.19
C VAL A 91 -16.42 -4.19 -17.23
N GLY A 92 -16.22 -3.17 -18.09
CA GLY A 92 -14.96 -2.43 -18.16
C GLY A 92 -14.67 -1.57 -16.93
N GLU A 93 -15.70 -1.00 -16.30
CA GLU A 93 -15.58 -0.22 -15.06
C GLU A 93 -15.25 -1.15 -13.88
N ARG A 94 -15.95 -2.28 -13.78
CA ARG A 94 -15.65 -3.34 -12.80
C ARG A 94 -14.23 -3.87 -12.97
N HIS A 95 -13.82 -4.18 -14.20
CA HIS A 95 -12.45 -4.60 -14.51
C HIS A 95 -11.41 -3.60 -14.04
N PHE A 96 -11.62 -2.31 -14.33
CA PHE A 96 -10.70 -1.26 -13.89
C PHE A 96 -10.59 -1.19 -12.36
N ILE A 97 -11.72 -1.17 -11.64
CA ILE A 97 -11.75 -1.11 -10.18
C ILE A 97 -11.10 -2.35 -9.56
N SER A 98 -11.44 -3.56 -10.04
CA SER A 98 -10.84 -4.81 -9.55
C SER A 98 -9.32 -4.77 -9.65
N TYR A 99 -8.77 -4.24 -10.74
CA TYR A 99 -7.32 -4.17 -10.96
C TYR A 99 -6.64 -3.11 -10.09
N VAL A 100 -7.33 -2.00 -9.83
CA VAL A 100 -6.85 -0.98 -8.88
C VAL A 100 -6.82 -1.53 -7.46
N LEU A 101 -7.88 -2.21 -7.02
CA LEU A 101 -7.94 -2.84 -5.70
C LEU A 101 -6.89 -3.94 -5.53
N ALA A 102 -6.71 -4.78 -6.56
CA ALA A 102 -5.67 -5.79 -6.59
C ALA A 102 -4.26 -5.21 -6.48
N PHE A 103 -4.00 -4.06 -7.10
CA PHE A 103 -2.74 -3.34 -6.94
C PHE A 103 -2.54 -2.83 -5.51
N PHE A 104 -3.56 -2.23 -4.89
CA PHE A 104 -3.47 -1.73 -3.52
C PHE A 104 -3.26 -2.84 -2.49
N ALA A 105 -4.08 -3.89 -2.54
CA ALA A 105 -3.99 -5.03 -1.62
C ALA A 105 -2.59 -5.68 -1.61
N ALA A 106 -1.88 -5.64 -2.73
CA ALA A 106 -0.50 -6.11 -2.84
C ALA A 106 0.55 -5.07 -2.38
N SER A 107 0.30 -3.78 -2.60
CA SER A 107 1.31 -2.73 -2.43
C SER A 107 1.54 -2.32 -0.98
N ASP A 108 0.48 -2.23 -0.17
CA ASP A 108 0.61 -1.82 1.24
C ASP A 108 1.42 -2.84 2.04
N GLY A 109 1.31 -4.13 1.70
CA GLY A 109 2.18 -5.18 2.25
C GLY A 109 3.67 -4.97 1.93
N ILE A 110 4.01 -4.41 0.77
CA ILE A 110 5.41 -4.10 0.40
C ILE A 110 5.92 -2.87 1.17
N VAL A 111 5.07 -1.85 1.34
CA VAL A 111 5.40 -0.67 2.17
C VAL A 111 5.63 -1.10 3.62
N LEU A 112 4.75 -1.96 4.15
CA LEU A 112 4.86 -2.52 5.49
C LEU A 112 6.16 -3.29 5.69
N GLU A 113 6.56 -4.15 4.74
CA GLU A 113 7.84 -4.87 4.77
C GLU A 113 9.02 -3.89 4.89
N ASN A 114 9.05 -2.82 4.08
CA ASN A 114 10.11 -1.82 4.15
C ASN A 114 10.14 -1.08 5.49
N LEU A 115 8.98 -0.71 6.03
CA LEU A 115 8.90 -0.03 7.32
C LEU A 115 9.41 -0.93 8.45
N LEU A 116 9.01 -2.20 8.48
CA LEU A 116 9.39 -3.16 9.51
C LEU A 116 10.85 -3.59 9.43
N GLU A 117 11.34 -3.85 8.21
CA GLU A 117 12.69 -4.36 8.01
C GLU A 117 13.71 -3.23 7.95
N ARG A 118 13.43 -2.13 7.26
CA ARG A 118 14.42 -1.07 7.01
C ARG A 118 14.19 0.14 7.90
N PHE A 119 13.24 1.01 7.55
CA PHE A 119 13.19 2.36 8.11
C PHE A 119 13.04 2.40 9.63
N SER A 120 12.17 1.55 10.21
CA SER A 120 11.97 1.51 11.67
C SER A 120 13.16 0.89 12.43
N GLN A 121 14.02 0.12 11.77
CA GLN A 121 15.22 -0.45 12.38
C GLN A 121 16.41 0.50 12.29
N GLU A 122 16.54 1.19 11.16
CA GLU A 122 17.65 2.09 10.85
C GLU A 122 17.56 3.40 11.64
N VAL A 123 16.37 4.01 11.75
CA VAL A 123 16.19 5.29 12.45
C VAL A 123 16.24 5.13 13.97
N GLN A 124 17.03 5.98 14.61
CA GLN A 124 17.34 5.94 16.05
C GLN A 124 16.57 6.98 16.86
N ILE A 125 15.91 7.94 16.20
CA ILE A 125 15.16 9.02 16.85
C ILE A 125 13.78 8.53 17.31
N PRO A 126 13.42 8.63 18.60
CA PRO A 126 12.18 8.05 19.13
C PRO A 126 10.91 8.65 18.50
N GLU A 127 10.87 9.95 18.20
CA GLU A 127 9.72 10.60 17.57
C GLU A 127 9.43 10.06 16.17
N VAL A 128 10.47 9.80 15.39
CA VAL A 128 10.35 9.18 14.05
C VAL A 128 9.87 7.73 14.18
N ARG A 129 10.41 6.99 15.15
CA ARG A 129 9.96 5.61 15.43
C ARG A 129 8.49 5.56 15.85
N CYS A 130 8.01 6.56 16.61
CA CYS A 130 6.59 6.71 16.91
C CYS A 130 5.76 6.96 15.64
N PHE A 131 6.23 7.84 14.74
CA PHE A 131 5.57 8.08 13.46
C PHE A 131 5.49 6.80 12.62
N TYR A 132 6.61 6.09 12.42
CA TYR A 132 6.61 4.83 11.67
C TYR A 132 5.78 3.74 12.35
N GLY A 133 5.73 3.69 13.68
CA GLY A 133 4.85 2.77 14.39
C GLY A 133 3.37 3.04 14.10
N MET A 134 2.97 4.30 13.98
CA MET A 134 1.62 4.68 13.57
C MET A 134 1.36 4.36 12.10
N GLN A 135 2.32 4.65 11.22
CA GLN A 135 2.22 4.32 9.79
C GLN A 135 2.03 2.82 9.59
N ILE A 136 2.86 1.98 10.23
CA ILE A 136 2.74 0.52 10.22
C ILE A 136 1.33 0.07 10.63
N ALA A 137 0.75 0.68 11.67
CA ALA A 137 -0.60 0.33 12.10
C ALA A 137 -1.65 0.68 11.04
N ILE A 138 -1.56 1.87 10.44
CA ILE A 138 -2.47 2.30 9.38
C ILE A 138 -2.31 1.47 8.10
N GLU A 139 -1.10 1.06 7.70
CA GLU A 139 -0.93 0.20 6.51
C GLU A 139 -1.57 -1.18 6.67
N ASN A 140 -1.63 -1.71 7.90
CA ASN A 140 -2.38 -2.93 8.16
C ASN A 140 -3.90 -2.72 8.00
N ILE A 141 -4.40 -1.57 8.44
CA ILE A 141 -5.82 -1.18 8.28
C ILE A 141 -6.15 -0.97 6.80
N HIS A 142 -5.27 -0.33 6.02
CA HIS A 142 -5.38 -0.23 4.57
C HIS A 142 -5.46 -1.61 3.91
N SER A 143 -4.53 -2.51 4.25
CA SER A 143 -4.49 -3.88 3.72
C SER A 143 -5.77 -4.65 4.01
N GLU A 144 -6.31 -4.51 5.22
CA GLU A 144 -7.59 -5.10 5.61
C GLU A 144 -8.75 -4.51 4.80
N MET A 145 -8.83 -3.18 4.71
CA MET A 145 -9.90 -2.48 3.99
C MET A 145 -9.93 -2.86 2.51
N TYR A 146 -8.78 -2.89 1.82
CA TYR A 146 -8.74 -3.32 0.41
C TYR A 146 -9.12 -4.79 0.24
N SER A 147 -8.75 -5.65 1.19
CA SER A 147 -9.16 -7.05 1.18
C SER A 147 -10.67 -7.20 1.35
N LEU A 148 -11.26 -6.41 2.24
CA LEU A 148 -12.71 -6.36 2.46
C LEU A 148 -13.46 -5.85 1.23
N LEU A 149 -12.95 -4.82 0.55
CA LEU A 149 -13.53 -4.31 -0.70
C LEU A 149 -13.54 -5.39 -1.78
N ILE A 150 -12.43 -6.10 -1.97
CA ILE A 150 -12.34 -7.22 -2.92
C ILE A 150 -13.36 -8.32 -2.56
N ASP A 151 -13.45 -8.73 -1.30
CA ASP A 151 -14.39 -9.77 -0.87
C ASP A 151 -15.87 -9.33 -0.99
N THR A 152 -16.12 -8.04 -0.81
CA THR A 152 -17.45 -7.45 -0.96
C THR A 152 -17.89 -7.46 -2.42
N TYR A 153 -17.02 -7.05 -3.34
CA TYR A 153 -17.37 -6.87 -4.76
C TYR A 153 -17.23 -8.16 -5.60
N ILE A 154 -16.26 -9.02 -5.26
CA ILE A 154 -15.89 -10.18 -6.08
C ILE A 154 -16.37 -11.47 -5.41
N LYS A 155 -17.55 -11.95 -5.84
CA LYS A 155 -18.19 -13.16 -5.27
C LYS A 155 -17.62 -14.47 -5.82
N ASP A 156 -17.10 -14.46 -7.04
CA ASP A 156 -16.45 -15.65 -7.60
C ASP A 156 -15.08 -15.87 -6.93
N SER A 157 -14.92 -17.03 -6.28
CA SER A 157 -13.72 -17.32 -5.51
C SER A 157 -12.46 -17.40 -6.39
N LYS A 158 -12.57 -17.85 -7.64
CA LYS A 158 -11.41 -17.97 -8.54
C LYS A 158 -10.95 -16.60 -9.00
N GLU A 159 -11.88 -15.69 -9.25
CA GLU A 159 -11.56 -14.30 -9.57
C GLU A 159 -10.93 -13.60 -8.36
N ARG A 160 -11.49 -13.79 -7.17
CA ARG A 160 -10.92 -13.25 -5.93
C ARG A 160 -9.50 -13.77 -5.70
N ASP A 161 -9.28 -15.07 -5.83
CA ASP A 161 -7.94 -15.67 -5.71
C ASP A 161 -6.97 -15.12 -6.76
N PHE A 162 -7.45 -14.86 -7.99
CA PHE A 162 -6.65 -14.24 -9.04
C PHE A 162 -6.22 -12.83 -8.67
N LEU A 163 -7.11 -12.02 -8.11
CA LEU A 163 -6.85 -10.63 -7.71
C LEU A 163 -5.95 -10.54 -6.47
N PHE A 164 -6.13 -11.41 -5.48
CA PHE A 164 -5.23 -11.45 -4.32
C PHE A 164 -3.81 -11.88 -4.69
N ASN A 165 -3.65 -12.69 -5.74
CA ASN A 165 -2.35 -13.08 -6.28
C ASN A 165 -1.89 -12.16 -7.43
N ALA A 166 -2.30 -10.88 -7.43
CA ALA A 166 -2.01 -9.95 -8.50
C ALA A 166 -0.53 -9.70 -8.77
N ILE A 167 0.35 -9.81 -7.77
CA ILE A 167 1.80 -9.73 -7.98
C ILE A 167 2.26 -10.82 -8.98
N SER A 168 1.72 -12.03 -8.88
CA SER A 168 2.06 -13.14 -9.77
C SER A 168 1.25 -13.12 -11.07
N ASN A 169 0.01 -12.64 -11.00
CA ASN A 169 -0.94 -12.77 -12.10
C ASN A 169 -0.96 -11.55 -13.04
N LEU A 170 -0.63 -10.35 -12.54
CA LEU A 170 -0.74 -9.10 -13.28
C LEU A 170 0.64 -8.49 -13.52
N THR A 171 1.12 -8.55 -14.76
CA THR A 171 2.46 -8.04 -15.13
C THR A 171 2.66 -6.56 -14.79
N CYS A 172 1.62 -5.72 -14.86
CA CYS A 172 1.71 -4.31 -14.48
C CYS A 172 1.93 -4.13 -12.96
N VAL A 173 1.27 -4.95 -12.14
CA VAL A 173 1.45 -4.98 -10.67
C VAL A 173 2.81 -5.56 -10.33
N ALA A 174 3.19 -6.68 -10.94
CA ALA A 174 4.48 -7.35 -10.75
C ALA A 174 5.66 -6.39 -10.99
N LYS A 175 5.60 -5.57 -12.04
CA LYS A 175 6.66 -4.58 -12.35
C LYS A 175 6.78 -3.49 -11.28
N LYS A 176 5.65 -2.96 -10.80
CA LYS A 176 5.65 -1.96 -9.72
C LYS A 176 6.14 -2.57 -8.40
N ALA A 177 5.66 -3.77 -8.08
CA ALA A 177 6.06 -4.52 -6.89
C ALA A 177 7.56 -4.82 -6.89
N GLN A 178 8.10 -5.36 -8.00
CA GLN A 178 9.52 -5.64 -8.12
C GLN A 178 10.37 -4.37 -7.95
N TRP A 179 9.95 -3.25 -8.55
CA TRP A 179 10.68 -1.99 -8.40
C TRP A 179 10.78 -1.56 -6.93
N ALA A 180 9.69 -1.67 -6.16
CA ALA A 180 9.71 -1.36 -4.73
C ALA A 180 10.56 -2.35 -3.92
N LEU A 181 10.45 -3.65 -4.20
CA LEU A 181 11.21 -4.71 -3.53
C LEU A 181 12.72 -4.61 -3.80
N ASP A 182 13.11 -4.17 -5.00
CA ASP A 182 14.51 -3.91 -5.35
C ASP A 182 15.12 -2.88 -4.39
N TRP A 183 14.36 -1.85 -3.97
CA TRP A 183 14.82 -0.86 -2.98
C TRP A 183 14.90 -1.40 -1.55
N ILE A 184 14.05 -2.35 -1.18
CA ILE A 184 14.12 -3.04 0.13
C ILE A 184 15.38 -3.91 0.19
N GLY A 185 15.67 -4.63 -0.89
CA GLY A 185 16.85 -5.49 -1.02
C GLY A 185 18.15 -4.75 -1.29
N ASP A 186 18.09 -3.44 -1.59
CA ASP A 186 19.28 -2.69 -1.95
C ASP A 186 20.17 -2.38 -0.73
N SER A 187 21.44 -2.73 -0.88
CA SER A 187 22.51 -2.53 0.10
C SER A 187 23.45 -1.38 -0.28
N LYS A 188 23.33 -0.84 -1.49
CA LYS A 188 24.25 0.17 -2.02
C LYS A 188 23.73 1.59 -1.86
N SER A 189 22.44 1.81 -2.05
CA SER A 189 21.86 3.16 -1.93
C SER A 189 21.71 3.57 -0.46
N THR A 190 21.90 4.85 -0.25
CA THR A 190 21.76 5.52 1.05
C THR A 190 20.32 5.46 1.57
N PHE A 191 20.16 5.70 2.87
CA PHE A 191 18.85 5.92 3.48
C PHE A 191 18.06 7.03 2.78
N ALA A 192 18.71 8.14 2.41
CA ALA A 192 18.04 9.25 1.73
C ALA A 192 17.49 8.86 0.35
N GLU A 193 18.27 8.12 -0.45
CA GLU A 193 17.81 7.63 -1.76
C GLU A 193 16.63 6.67 -1.62
N ARG A 194 16.69 5.74 -0.65
CA ARG A 194 15.59 4.82 -0.36
C ARG A 194 14.36 5.56 0.19
N LEU A 195 14.55 6.59 1.01
CA LEU A 195 13.46 7.42 1.51
C LEU A 195 12.73 8.13 0.36
N VAL A 196 13.48 8.68 -0.61
CA VAL A 196 12.90 9.26 -1.83
C VAL A 196 12.20 8.20 -2.69
N ALA A 197 12.78 7.01 -2.80
CA ALA A 197 12.17 5.91 -3.54
C ALA A 197 10.81 5.50 -2.95
N PHE A 198 10.72 5.37 -1.62
CA PHE A 198 9.46 5.04 -0.95
C PHE A 198 8.46 6.20 -0.93
N ALA A 199 8.93 7.46 -0.88
CA ALA A 199 8.06 8.61 -1.15
C ALA A 199 7.47 8.57 -2.57
N ALA A 200 8.20 8.04 -3.56
CA ALA A 200 7.67 7.82 -4.90
C ALA A 200 6.69 6.64 -4.96
N VAL A 201 6.90 5.57 -4.17
CA VAL A 201 5.91 4.48 -4.03
C VAL A 201 4.59 5.05 -3.49
N GLU A 202 4.61 5.67 -2.32
CA GLU A 202 3.39 6.13 -1.66
C GLU A 202 2.75 7.34 -2.38
N GLY A 203 3.56 8.27 -2.90
CA GLY A 203 3.07 9.51 -3.48
C GLY A 203 2.82 9.47 -4.99
N VAL A 204 3.64 8.75 -5.76
CA VAL A 204 3.56 8.74 -7.24
C VAL A 204 2.85 7.48 -7.73
N PHE A 205 3.22 6.29 -7.26
CA PHE A 205 2.63 5.04 -7.78
C PHE A 205 1.15 4.93 -7.45
N PHE A 206 0.72 5.48 -6.32
CA PHE A 206 -0.69 5.48 -5.89
C PHE A 206 -1.50 6.64 -6.45
N SER A 207 -0.87 7.77 -6.85
CA SER A 207 -1.57 8.98 -7.30
C SER A 207 -2.60 8.75 -8.39
N GLY A 208 -2.28 7.95 -9.41
CA GLY A 208 -3.19 7.67 -10.52
C GLY A 208 -4.41 6.86 -10.08
N SER A 209 -4.20 5.89 -9.18
CA SER A 209 -5.28 5.08 -8.61
C SER A 209 -6.17 5.91 -7.69
N PHE A 210 -5.58 6.77 -6.85
CA PHE A 210 -6.31 7.72 -6.02
C PHE A 210 -7.18 8.64 -6.87
N ALA A 211 -6.60 9.28 -7.90
CA ALA A 211 -7.34 10.15 -8.81
C ALA A 211 -8.51 9.43 -9.48
N ALA A 212 -8.33 8.17 -9.87
CA ALA A 212 -9.39 7.39 -10.51
C ALA A 212 -10.53 7.02 -9.55
N ILE A 213 -10.23 6.70 -8.29
CA ILE A 213 -11.28 6.44 -7.29
C ILE A 213 -12.02 7.73 -6.91
N PHE A 214 -11.32 8.86 -6.80
CA PHE A 214 -11.98 10.16 -6.62
C PHE A 214 -12.90 10.50 -7.80
N TRP A 215 -12.52 10.15 -9.03
CA TRP A 215 -13.38 10.27 -10.21
C TRP A 215 -14.64 9.38 -10.11
N LEU A 216 -14.49 8.14 -9.63
CA LEU A 216 -15.65 7.26 -9.40
C LEU A 216 -16.61 7.81 -8.34
N LYS A 217 -16.09 8.51 -7.33
CA LYS A 217 -16.91 9.23 -6.36
C LYS A 217 -17.69 10.38 -7.01
N SER A 218 -17.05 11.17 -7.87
CA SER A 218 -17.72 12.33 -8.50
C SER A 218 -18.85 11.94 -9.44
N GLU A 219 -18.84 10.70 -9.93
CA GLU A 219 -19.89 10.12 -10.79
C GLU A 219 -20.94 9.32 -9.98
N ASP A 220 -20.91 9.35 -8.64
CA ASP A 220 -21.77 8.56 -7.73
C ASP A 220 -21.68 7.03 -7.94
N LEU A 221 -20.54 6.53 -8.44
CA LEU A 221 -20.33 5.11 -8.81
C LEU A 221 -19.70 4.27 -7.69
N CYS A 222 -18.98 4.90 -6.76
CA CYS A 222 -18.56 4.29 -5.49
C CYS A 222 -18.52 5.36 -4.38
N LEU A 223 -19.51 5.33 -3.49
CA LEU A 223 -19.71 6.40 -2.52
C LEU A 223 -18.62 6.40 -1.42
N ASP A 224 -18.20 5.22 -0.98
CA ASP A 224 -17.35 5.04 0.20
C ASP A 224 -15.90 4.64 -0.11
N CYS A 225 -15.56 4.26 -1.35
CA CYS A 225 -14.17 4.01 -1.79
C CYS A 225 -13.15 5.12 -1.43
N PRO A 226 -13.49 6.42 -1.39
CA PRO A 226 -12.54 7.48 -1.04
C PRO A 226 -12.31 7.69 0.46
N LEU A 227 -13.19 7.18 1.33
CA LEU A 227 -12.98 7.24 2.80
C LEU A 227 -11.87 6.29 3.25
N VAL A 228 -11.57 5.29 2.43
CA VAL A 228 -10.58 4.23 2.66
C VAL A 228 -9.13 4.71 2.48
N MET A 229 -8.93 5.89 1.89
CA MET A 229 -7.63 6.29 1.31
C MET A 229 -7.03 7.57 1.89
N SER A 230 -7.49 7.98 3.08
CA SER A 230 -7.04 9.18 3.80
C SER A 230 -6.39 8.86 5.14
#